data_AF-A0A7S0XBV0-F1
#
_entry.id   AF-A0A7S0XBV0-F1
#
_cell.length_a   1.000
_cell.length_b   1.000
_cell.length_c   1.000
_cell.angle_alpha   90.00
_cell.angle_beta   90.00
_cell.angle_gamma   90.00
#
_symmetry.space_group_name_H-M   'P 1'
#
loop_
_entity.id
_entity.type
_entity.pdbx_description
1 polymer ?
#
loop_
_entity_poly.entity_id
_entity_poly.type
_entity_poly.pdbx_seq_one_letter_code
_entity_poly.pdbx_strand_id
1 'polypeptide(L)'
;MGPGSGSQGLGAGGFHLKPKRRRVATENAITKVNPMEPKRALFHCNYCQKDISNVVRIKCAVCAETDLCVECFSVGVEPHPHLACHAYHVIDNLSFPLFTMDWGADEELLLLEAIEMYGLGNWTEVSEHVGTKTKLQCHAHYFDHYVNSATTPLPDMSKVLGKDYVKGEVKEE
;
A
#
# COMPACT_ATOMS: atom_id res chain seq x y z
N MET A 1 -45.66 -27.72 -39.05
CA MET A 1 -44.51 -26.85 -38.75
C MET A 1 -45.01 -25.68 -37.94
N GLY A 2 -44.75 -25.68 -36.64
CA GLY A 2 -45.02 -24.56 -35.74
C GLY A 2 -44.01 -24.66 -34.60
N PRO A 3 -43.18 -23.63 -34.36
CA PRO A 3 -42.48 -23.50 -33.09
C PRO A 3 -43.38 -22.68 -32.17
N GLY A 4 -43.36 -22.81 -30.85
CA GLY A 4 -42.43 -23.46 -29.95
C GLY A 4 -42.69 -22.79 -28.60
N SER A 5 -43.24 -23.54 -27.67
CA SER A 5 -43.38 -23.19 -26.26
C SER A 5 -42.00 -23.03 -25.62
N GLY A 6 -41.76 -21.90 -24.95
CA GLY A 6 -40.53 -21.64 -24.20
C GLY A 6 -40.81 -20.70 -23.02
N SER A 7 -40.94 -21.29 -21.84
CA SER A 7 -41.07 -20.62 -20.55
C SER A 7 -39.79 -19.84 -20.19
N GLN A 8 -39.93 -18.55 -19.94
CA GLN A 8 -38.87 -17.72 -19.36
C GLN A 8 -39.05 -17.67 -17.84
N GLY A 9 -38.05 -18.16 -17.11
CA GLY A 9 -38.00 -18.10 -15.65
C GLY A 9 -36.57 -18.05 -15.15
N LEU A 10 -36.31 -17.05 -14.31
CA LEU A 10 -35.25 -16.96 -13.29
C LEU A 10 -33.83 -16.65 -13.81
N GLY A 11 -33.57 -15.37 -14.08
CA GLY A 11 -32.22 -14.81 -14.10
C GLY A 11 -31.70 -14.62 -12.68
N ALA A 12 -30.66 -15.37 -12.32
CA ALA A 12 -29.92 -15.22 -11.07
C ALA A 12 -29.22 -13.85 -11.01
N GLY A 13 -29.56 -13.04 -10.01
CA GLY A 13 -28.85 -11.82 -9.68
C GLY A 13 -27.46 -12.13 -9.15
N GLY A 14 -26.46 -12.07 -10.02
CA GLY A 14 -25.05 -12.11 -9.63
C GLY A 14 -24.64 -10.77 -9.03
N PHE A 15 -24.24 -10.75 -7.77
CA PHE A 15 -23.57 -9.62 -7.14
C PHE A 15 -22.25 -9.36 -7.88
N HIS A 16 -22.23 -8.32 -8.71
CA HIS A 16 -21.01 -7.87 -9.38
C HIS A 16 -20.17 -7.08 -8.36
N LEU A 17 -19.31 -7.77 -7.61
CA LEU A 17 -18.25 -7.12 -6.84
C LEU A 17 -17.31 -6.47 -7.86
N LYS A 18 -17.41 -5.14 -8.00
CA LYS A 18 -16.47 -4.35 -8.79
C LYS A 18 -15.06 -4.64 -8.27
N PRO A 19 -14.10 -5.00 -9.14
CA PRO A 19 -12.72 -5.16 -8.73
C PRO A 19 -12.22 -3.88 -8.07
N LYS A 20 -11.78 -3.98 -6.81
CA LYS A 20 -11.07 -2.88 -6.13
C LYS A 20 -9.86 -2.53 -6.98
N ARG A 21 -9.64 -1.24 -7.25
CA ARG A 21 -8.44 -0.72 -7.94
C ARG A 21 -7.20 -1.33 -7.29
N ARG A 22 -6.57 -2.26 -8.00
CA ARG A 22 -5.24 -2.80 -7.69
C ARG A 22 -4.27 -1.62 -7.71
N ARG A 23 -3.33 -1.56 -6.75
CA ARG A 23 -2.15 -0.71 -6.92
C ARG A 23 -1.40 -1.29 -8.11
N VAL A 24 -1.56 -0.68 -9.29
CA VAL A 24 -0.85 -1.10 -10.49
C VAL A 24 0.59 -0.62 -10.31
N ALA A 25 1.42 -1.47 -9.71
CA ALA A 25 2.77 -1.65 -10.22
C ALA A 25 2.60 -2.25 -11.62
N THR A 26 3.25 -1.65 -12.62
CA THR A 26 3.31 -2.17 -13.98
C THR A 26 3.48 -3.69 -13.97
N GLU A 27 2.65 -4.35 -14.75
CA GLU A 27 2.49 -5.79 -14.86
C GLU A 27 3.84 -6.46 -15.11
N ASN A 28 4.53 -6.86 -14.02
CA ASN A 28 5.63 -7.83 -13.91
C ASN A 28 6.36 -7.71 -12.54
N ALA A 29 5.64 -7.54 -11.43
CA ALA A 29 6.21 -7.74 -10.09
C ALA A 29 6.26 -9.25 -9.74
N ILE A 30 6.82 -10.06 -10.63
CA ILE A 30 7.37 -11.38 -10.30
C ILE A 30 8.87 -11.20 -10.40
N THR A 31 9.49 -10.67 -9.34
CA THR A 31 10.92 -10.84 -9.18
C THR A 31 11.19 -11.15 -7.72
N LYS A 32 11.79 -12.32 -7.50
CA LYS A 32 12.61 -12.57 -6.33
C LYS A 32 13.57 -11.38 -6.23
N VAL A 33 13.36 -10.50 -5.25
CA VAL A 33 14.20 -9.33 -5.06
C VAL A 33 15.57 -9.85 -4.65
N ASN A 34 16.54 -9.80 -5.57
CA ASN A 34 17.91 -10.18 -5.28
C ASN A 34 18.50 -9.14 -4.31
N PRO A 35 18.95 -9.53 -3.09
CA PRO A 35 19.49 -8.59 -2.10
C PRO A 35 20.72 -7.80 -2.58
N MET A 36 21.38 -8.25 -3.66
CA MET A 36 22.54 -7.59 -4.27
C MET A 36 22.19 -6.56 -5.36
N GLU A 37 20.94 -6.50 -5.83
CA GLU A 37 20.56 -5.48 -6.81
C GLU A 37 20.24 -4.15 -6.12
N PRO A 38 20.76 -3.01 -6.62
CA PRO A 38 20.39 -1.71 -6.07
C PRO A 38 18.88 -1.56 -6.15
N LYS A 39 18.25 -1.23 -5.01
CA LYS A 39 16.79 -0.98 -4.92
C LYS A 39 16.41 0.01 -6.01
N ARG A 40 15.72 -0.47 -7.05
CA ARG A 40 15.25 0.39 -8.14
C ARG A 40 14.17 1.29 -7.57
N ALA A 41 14.37 2.59 -7.72
CA ALA A 41 13.37 3.58 -7.37
C ALA A 41 12.08 3.32 -8.16
N LEU A 42 10.96 3.22 -7.44
CA LEU A 42 9.63 2.99 -7.99
C LEU A 42 9.04 4.27 -8.59
N PHE A 43 9.39 5.43 -8.02
CA PHE A 43 8.90 6.73 -8.46
C PHE A 43 10.05 7.73 -8.51
N HIS A 44 10.09 8.55 -9.57
CA HIS A 44 11.06 9.61 -9.76
C HIS A 44 10.34 10.92 -10.03
N CYS A 45 10.89 12.04 -9.54
CA CYS A 45 10.38 13.35 -9.88
C CYS A 45 10.58 13.62 -11.38
N ASN A 46 9.51 13.87 -12.14
CA ASN A 46 9.60 14.08 -13.59
C ASN A 46 10.43 15.32 -13.99
N TYR A 47 10.71 16.23 -13.05
CA TYR A 47 11.54 17.40 -13.29
C TYR A 47 13.01 17.16 -12.90
N CYS A 48 13.31 16.93 -11.63
CA CYS A 48 14.69 16.83 -11.12
C CYS A 48 15.25 15.39 -11.08
N GLN A 49 14.45 14.39 -11.46
CA GLN A 49 14.81 12.97 -11.46
C GLN A 49 15.19 12.39 -10.09
N LYS A 50 14.98 13.12 -9.00
CA LYS A 50 15.17 12.65 -7.62
C LYS A 50 14.26 11.44 -7.37
N ASP A 51 14.79 10.39 -6.75
CA ASP A 51 13.99 9.28 -6.23
C ASP A 51 13.01 9.81 -5.17
N ILE A 52 11.73 9.56 -5.40
CA ILE A 52 10.62 9.98 -4.52
C ILE A 52 9.77 8.79 -4.08
N SER A 53 10.34 7.58 -4.12
CA SER A 53 9.60 6.33 -3.83
C SER A 53 9.16 6.23 -2.37
N ASN A 54 9.97 6.75 -1.45
CA ASN A 54 9.79 6.59 0.00
C ASN A 54 9.50 7.91 0.72
N VAL A 55 9.06 8.93 -0.01
CA VAL A 55 8.72 10.26 0.53
C VAL A 55 7.37 10.70 0.00
N VAL A 56 6.79 11.74 0.62
CA VAL A 56 5.57 12.37 0.11
C VAL A 56 5.83 12.89 -1.31
N ARG A 57 4.93 12.55 -2.24
CA ARG A 57 4.99 13.00 -3.64
C ARG A 57 3.69 13.64 -4.07
N ILE A 58 3.79 14.51 -5.06
CA ILE A 58 2.65 15.19 -5.66
C ILE A 58 2.35 14.54 -7.00
N LYS A 59 1.23 13.81 -7.07
CA LYS A 59 0.76 13.19 -8.30
C LYS A 59 -0.19 14.14 -9.02
N CYS A 60 0.10 14.49 -10.25
CA CYS A 60 -0.84 15.24 -11.09
C CYS A 60 -2.11 14.41 -11.31
N ALA A 61 -3.29 15.03 -11.16
CA ALA A 61 -4.58 14.39 -11.42
C ALA A 61 -5.02 14.51 -12.88
N VAL A 62 -4.31 15.31 -13.68
CA VAL A 62 -4.61 15.60 -15.09
C VAL A 62 -3.65 14.87 -16.04
N CYS A 63 -2.35 14.96 -15.77
CA CYS A 63 -1.32 14.37 -16.61
C CYS A 63 -1.17 12.87 -16.33
N ALA A 64 -0.93 12.08 -17.37
CA ALA A 64 -0.53 10.69 -17.21
C ALA A 64 0.86 10.64 -16.56
N GLU A 65 0.98 9.88 -15.46
CA GLU A 65 2.26 9.51 -14.83
C GLU A 65 3.20 10.68 -14.49
N THR A 66 2.65 11.84 -14.13
CA THR A 66 3.45 12.95 -13.60
C THR A 66 3.43 12.96 -12.08
N ASP A 67 4.61 12.74 -11.51
CA ASP A 67 4.95 12.82 -10.12
C ASP A 67 6.06 13.84 -9.87
N LEU A 68 5.82 14.76 -8.95
CA LEU A 68 6.78 15.78 -8.55
C LEU A 68 7.17 15.58 -7.09
N CYS A 69 8.44 15.85 -6.77
CA CYS A 69 8.81 16.05 -5.37
C CYS A 69 8.19 17.36 -4.86
N VAL A 70 8.01 17.45 -3.54
CA VAL A 70 7.43 18.63 -2.89
C VAL A 70 8.19 19.91 -3.23
N GLU A 71 9.53 19.84 -3.29
CA GLU A 71 10.38 20.98 -3.65
C GLU A 71 10.06 21.53 -5.06
N CYS A 72 10.02 20.66 -6.07
CA CYS A 72 9.71 21.05 -7.45
C CYS A 72 8.27 21.54 -7.61
N PHE A 73 7.32 20.90 -6.92
CA PHE A 73 5.94 21.36 -6.90
C PHE A 73 5.82 22.77 -6.28
N SER A 74 6.55 23.04 -5.20
CA SER A 74 6.47 24.33 -4.48
C SER A 74 6.94 25.53 -5.29
N VAL A 75 7.85 25.32 -6.26
CA VAL A 75 8.32 26.37 -7.18
C VAL A 75 7.54 26.40 -8.50
N GLY A 76 6.55 25.52 -8.68
CA GLY A 76 5.65 25.51 -9.84
C GLY A 76 6.32 25.08 -11.15
N VAL A 77 7.14 24.03 -11.13
CA VAL A 77 7.75 23.52 -12.38
C VAL A 77 6.70 22.96 -13.34
N GLU A 78 6.90 23.18 -14.63
CA GLU A 78 5.97 22.77 -15.70
C GLU A 78 6.66 21.85 -16.72
N PRO A 79 7.09 20.62 -16.35
CA PRO A 79 7.62 19.68 -17.32
C PRO A 79 6.53 19.30 -18.32
N HIS A 80 6.70 19.69 -19.59
CA HIS A 80 5.68 19.46 -20.63
C HIS A 80 5.23 17.98 -20.68
N PRO A 81 3.92 17.69 -20.67
CA PRO A 81 2.77 18.59 -20.83
C PRO A 81 2.12 19.06 -19.50
N HIS A 82 2.81 18.95 -18.37
CA HIS A 82 2.32 19.40 -17.07
C HIS A 82 2.27 20.93 -16.96
N LEU A 83 1.24 21.43 -16.27
CA LEU A 83 1.09 22.82 -15.87
C LEU A 83 0.95 22.89 -14.35
N ALA A 84 1.51 23.92 -13.73
CA ALA A 84 1.55 24.08 -12.28
C ALA A 84 0.15 24.27 -11.66
N CYS A 85 -0.84 24.66 -12.48
CA CYS A 85 -2.23 24.85 -12.07
C CYS A 85 -3.09 23.58 -12.17
N HIS A 86 -2.55 22.45 -12.62
CA HIS A 86 -3.32 21.21 -12.67
C HIS A 86 -3.72 20.73 -11.27
N ALA A 87 -4.93 20.17 -11.18
CA ALA A 87 -5.37 19.47 -9.98
C ALA A 87 -4.39 18.33 -9.65
N TYR A 88 -4.20 18.04 -8.37
CA TYR A 88 -3.20 17.09 -7.89
C TYR A 88 -3.69 16.28 -6.70
N HIS A 89 -2.96 15.21 -6.39
CA HIS A 89 -3.10 14.40 -5.19
C HIS A 89 -1.79 14.38 -4.42
N VAL A 90 -1.87 14.58 -3.11
CA VAL A 90 -0.74 14.35 -2.21
C VAL A 90 -0.72 12.86 -1.86
N ILE A 91 0.34 12.17 -2.25
CA ILE A 91 0.53 10.75 -1.96
C ILE A 91 1.56 10.64 -0.84
N ASP A 92 1.10 10.07 0.27
CA ASP A 92 1.93 9.80 1.46
C ASP A 92 2.68 8.46 1.31
N ASN A 93 3.81 8.31 2.01
CA ASN A 93 4.56 7.06 2.08
C ASN A 93 3.99 6.08 3.13
N LEU A 94 2.97 6.50 3.91
CA LEU A 94 2.30 5.68 4.93
C LEU A 94 3.21 5.25 6.11
N SER A 95 4.34 5.95 6.31
CA SER A 95 5.30 5.65 7.39
C SER A 95 4.84 6.24 8.73
N PHE A 96 3.66 5.85 9.20
CA PHE A 96 3.12 6.23 10.51
C PHE A 96 2.69 4.98 11.28
N PRO A 97 2.81 4.97 12.62
CA PRO A 97 2.34 3.86 13.46
C PRO A 97 0.86 3.51 13.22
N LEU A 98 0.55 2.25 12.91
CA LEU A 98 -0.85 1.83 12.71
C LEU A 98 -1.44 1.18 13.97
N PHE A 99 -0.93 0.01 14.36
CA PHE A 99 -1.40 -0.72 15.54
C PHE A 99 -0.44 -0.62 16.72
N THR A 100 0.87 -0.58 16.45
CA THR A 100 1.91 -0.40 17.47
C THR A 100 2.90 0.68 17.05
N MET A 101 3.63 1.22 18.03
CA MET A 101 4.59 2.30 17.79
C MET A 101 5.80 1.90 16.96
N ASP A 102 6.11 0.61 16.94
CA ASP A 102 7.23 0.07 16.19
C ASP A 102 6.82 -0.36 14.77
N TRP A 103 5.54 -0.44 14.42
CA TRP A 103 5.08 -0.87 13.08
C TRP A 103 4.37 0.25 12.30
N GLY A 104 4.96 0.60 11.15
CA GLY A 104 4.39 1.56 10.20
C GLY A 104 3.25 0.97 9.37
N ALA A 105 2.28 1.78 8.95
CA ALA A 105 1.16 1.32 8.11
C ALA A 105 1.62 0.78 6.73
N ASP A 106 2.75 1.24 6.23
CA ASP A 106 3.47 0.67 5.09
C ASP A 106 3.99 -0.74 5.40
N GLU A 107 4.61 -0.95 6.56
CA GLU A 107 5.09 -2.27 7.00
C GLU A 107 3.94 -3.27 7.21
N GLU A 108 2.81 -2.83 7.77
CA GLU A 108 1.60 -3.66 7.91
C GLU A 108 1.09 -4.16 6.55
N LEU A 109 1.13 -3.29 5.54
CA LEU A 109 0.72 -3.66 4.19
C LEU A 109 1.68 -4.67 3.57
N LEU A 110 2.99 -4.42 3.70
CA LEU A 110 4.03 -5.34 3.20
C LEU A 110 3.94 -6.72 3.88
N LEU A 111 3.64 -6.76 5.18
CA LEU A 111 3.45 -8.01 5.92
C LEU A 111 2.31 -8.83 5.33
N LEU A 112 1.15 -8.22 5.11
CA LEU A 112 -0.02 -8.91 4.56
C LEU A 112 0.18 -9.33 3.11
N GLU A 113 0.78 -8.47 2.28
CA GLU A 113 1.15 -8.79 0.90
C GLU A 113 2.11 -9.98 0.84
N ALA A 114 3.13 -9.98 1.69
CA ALA A 114 4.10 -11.07 1.75
C ALA A 114 3.45 -12.38 2.21
N ILE A 115 2.55 -12.37 3.19
CA ILE A 115 1.83 -13.57 3.62
C ILE A 115 0.91 -14.09 2.50
N GLU A 116 0.25 -13.21 1.75
CA GLU A 116 -0.55 -13.58 0.58
C GLU A 116 0.32 -14.23 -0.51
N MET A 117 1.53 -13.69 -0.75
CA MET A 117 2.43 -14.15 -1.80
C MET A 117 3.20 -15.44 -1.46
N TYR A 118 3.75 -15.53 -0.25
CA TYR A 118 4.67 -16.60 0.16
C TYR A 118 4.01 -17.66 1.05
N GLY A 119 2.80 -17.39 1.54
CA GLY A 119 2.04 -18.28 2.41
C GLY A 119 2.38 -18.15 3.89
N LEU A 120 1.36 -18.37 4.73
CA LEU A 120 1.49 -18.35 6.17
C LEU A 120 2.43 -19.47 6.64
N GLY A 121 3.48 -19.13 7.39
CA GLY A 121 4.51 -20.07 7.86
C GLY A 121 5.89 -19.85 7.24
N ASN A 122 5.97 -19.23 6.05
CA ASN A 122 7.25 -18.92 5.41
C ASN A 122 7.82 -17.57 5.88
N TRP A 123 8.06 -17.47 7.19
CA TRP A 123 8.44 -16.21 7.85
C TRP A 123 9.80 -15.65 7.41
N THR A 124 10.66 -16.49 6.83
CA THR A 124 11.93 -16.04 6.26
C THR A 124 11.68 -15.11 5.06
N GLU A 125 10.99 -15.60 4.02
CA GLU A 125 10.65 -14.81 2.83
C GLU A 125 9.75 -13.61 3.18
N VAL A 126 8.82 -13.78 4.14
CA VAL A 126 7.97 -12.68 4.61
C VAL A 126 8.81 -11.55 5.20
N SER A 127 9.77 -11.86 6.07
CA SER A 127 10.63 -10.85 6.68
C SER A 127 11.56 -10.18 5.67
N GLU A 128 12.05 -10.92 4.67
CA GLU A 128 12.86 -10.36 3.58
C GLU A 128 12.04 -9.38 2.72
N HIS A 129 10.77 -9.69 2.47
CA HIS A 129 9.86 -8.82 1.74
C HIS A 129 9.52 -7.54 2.51
N VAL A 130 9.27 -7.64 3.82
CA VAL A 130 9.07 -6.46 4.70
C VAL A 130 10.35 -5.63 4.78
N GLY A 131 11.52 -6.27 4.85
CA GLY A 131 12.83 -5.66 4.73
C GLY A 131 13.33 -4.89 5.96
N THR A 132 12.45 -4.52 6.89
CA THR A 132 12.77 -3.77 8.13
C THR A 132 12.57 -4.57 9.41
N LYS A 133 11.94 -5.74 9.32
CA LYS A 133 11.56 -6.61 10.45
C LYS A 133 12.20 -7.98 10.32
N THR A 134 12.50 -8.60 11.45
CA THR A 134 12.97 -9.99 11.49
C THR A 134 11.80 -10.98 11.37
N LYS A 135 12.09 -12.22 10.94
CA LYS A 135 11.11 -13.31 10.90
C LYS A 135 10.32 -13.50 12.20
N LEU A 136 10.97 -13.32 13.35
CA LEU A 136 10.34 -13.48 14.66
C LEU A 136 9.39 -12.32 14.95
N GLN A 137 9.78 -11.09 14.60
CA GLN A 137 8.92 -9.91 14.73
C GLN A 137 7.69 -10.03 13.80
N CYS A 138 7.88 -10.39 12.53
CA CYS A 138 6.77 -10.59 11.59
C CYS A 138 5.78 -11.66 12.08
N HIS A 139 6.30 -12.80 12.54
CA HIS A 139 5.47 -13.85 13.11
C HIS A 139 4.69 -13.34 14.32
N ALA A 140 5.37 -12.83 15.35
CA ALA A 140 4.74 -12.39 16.58
C ALA A 140 3.66 -11.33 16.31
N HIS A 141 4.00 -10.30 15.52
CA HIS A 141 3.10 -9.21 15.20
C HIS A 141 1.82 -9.67 14.48
N TYR A 142 1.96 -10.53 13.47
CA TYR A 142 0.80 -11.08 12.75
C TYR A 142 -0.13 -11.85 13.70
N PHE A 143 0.43 -12.70 14.55
CA PHE A 143 -0.38 -13.48 15.49
C PHE A 143 -1.03 -12.61 16.55
N ASP A 144 -0.32 -11.62 17.11
CA ASP A 144 -0.84 -10.80 18.20
C ASP A 144 -1.92 -9.82 17.73
N HIS A 145 -1.75 -9.21 16.55
CA HIS A 145 -2.65 -8.14 16.08
C HIS A 145 -3.72 -8.60 15.09
N TYR A 146 -3.54 -9.73 14.41
CA TYR A 146 -4.52 -10.24 13.44
C TYR A 146 -5.19 -11.52 13.92
N VAL A 147 -4.42 -12.54 14.31
CA VAL A 147 -4.98 -13.87 14.62
C VAL A 147 -5.62 -13.93 16.01
N ASN A 148 -4.88 -13.48 17.02
CA ASN A 148 -5.26 -13.50 18.43
C ASN A 148 -6.00 -12.21 18.86
N SER A 149 -6.31 -11.33 17.90
CA SER A 149 -7.14 -10.16 18.14
C SER A 149 -8.54 -10.57 18.59
N ALA A 150 -9.12 -9.78 19.50
CA ALA A 150 -10.50 -9.95 19.95
C ALA A 150 -11.53 -9.87 18.81
N THR A 151 -11.16 -9.24 17.68
CA THR A 151 -12.03 -9.03 16.51
C THR A 151 -11.66 -9.92 15.31
N THR A 152 -10.94 -11.02 15.54
CA THR A 152 -10.57 -11.99 14.50
C THR A 152 -11.77 -12.38 13.61
N PRO A 153 -11.63 -12.42 12.27
CA PRO A 153 -10.37 -12.45 11.50
C PRO A 153 -9.77 -11.09 11.15
N LEU A 154 -10.35 -9.98 11.62
CA LEU A 154 -9.85 -8.63 11.34
C LEU A 154 -9.08 -8.06 12.53
N PRO A 155 -8.07 -7.20 12.30
CA PRO A 155 -7.41 -6.49 13.39
C PRO A 155 -8.40 -5.55 14.09
N ASP A 156 -8.10 -5.21 15.35
CA ASP A 156 -8.95 -4.33 16.15
C ASP A 156 -8.83 -2.87 15.68
N MET A 157 -9.74 -2.47 14.81
CA MET A 157 -9.75 -1.12 14.22
C MET A 157 -10.06 -0.01 15.23
N SER A 158 -10.48 -0.33 16.46
CA SER A 158 -10.72 0.66 17.51
C SER A 158 -9.43 1.16 18.17
N LYS A 159 -8.31 0.45 17.98
CA LYS A 159 -7.00 0.74 18.60
C LYS A 159 -5.99 1.38 17.66
N VAL A 160 -6.44 1.88 16.50
CA VAL A 160 -5.56 2.50 15.51
C VAL A 160 -4.98 3.81 16.05
N LEU A 161 -3.67 3.97 15.98
CA LEU A 161 -2.94 5.14 16.49
C LEU A 161 -3.09 6.35 15.54
N GLY A 162 -2.81 6.14 14.25
CA GLY A 162 -2.92 7.18 13.22
C GLY A 162 -1.73 8.16 13.19
N LYS A 163 -1.80 9.15 12.28
CA LYS A 163 -0.67 10.06 11.99
C LYS A 163 -0.34 11.05 13.12
N ASP A 164 -1.33 11.38 13.95
CA ASP A 164 -1.21 12.41 14.99
C ASP A 164 -0.81 11.84 16.36
N TYR A 165 -0.54 10.54 16.46
CA TYR A 165 -0.23 9.90 17.73
C TYR A 165 1.14 10.36 18.26
N VAL A 166 1.12 11.10 19.38
CA VAL A 166 2.30 11.49 20.14
C VAL A 166 2.43 10.57 21.34
N LYS A 167 3.59 9.91 21.49
CA LYS A 167 3.88 9.02 22.63
C LYS A 167 3.73 9.83 23.93
N GLY A 168 2.76 9.46 24.76
CA GLY A 168 2.68 9.98 26.13
C GLY A 168 3.95 9.58 26.89
N GLU A 169 4.70 10.57 27.37
CA GLU A 169 5.82 10.32 28.28
C GLU A 169 5.27 9.69 29.56
N VAL A 170 5.73 8.48 29.87
CA VAL A 170 5.48 7.86 31.18
C VAL A 170 6.29 8.66 32.19
N LYS A 171 5.63 9.41 33.07
CA LYS A 171 6.28 9.95 34.27
C LYS A 171 6.66 8.76 35.15
N GLU A 172 7.95 8.48 35.24
CA GLU A 172 8.49 7.70 36.35
C GLU A 172 8.26 8.50 37.63
N GLU A 173 7.58 7.88 38.60
CA GLU A 173 7.32 8.41 39.94
C GLU A 173 8.21 7.67 40.96
#